data_AF-A0A377M9I6-F1
#
_entry.id   AF-A0A377M9I6-F1
#
_cell.length_a   1.000
_cell.length_b   1.000
_cell.length_c   1.000
_cell.angle_alpha   90.00
_cell.angle_beta   90.00
_cell.angle_gamma   90.00
#
_symmetry.space_group_name_H-M   'P 1'
#
loop_
_entity.id
_entity.type
_entity.pdbx_description
1 polymer ?
#
loop_
_entity_poly.entity_id
_entity_poly.type
_entity_poly.pdbx_seq_one_letter_code
_entity_poly.pdbx_strand_id
1 'polypeptide(L)'
;MGANVPSQSPILPSHKCFVLAYSRWDVGVGELRDDSLRDKPKVGYATGYYGLTNTFTGYAGLEYTDSDFYAALLGIAMNTGVGAFALDVTHSDARIDGLRHLTGESYRISYSKLMEATNTSFNVAAYRFSTSDYLSLNDAASLTNEIKYRDRERNPERNNSDVYQTFQRMKNQIQVNISQPLNIADLDLGSLYVNSTWQDYWNESSSSAQYSVGHSHSLSWGSYSLTVQRTYNEFGEKDDSVYLNLTIPFDTLMGNSKRAGGFSSLTTGIGSDLKGGSSFNASANGNTEDNRFSYSITESTTRYDDTLNQLSGYGSYNGPHGPLSLSVSASDDGTRQYSASYSGGMVLHSGGVTLAPGSISESDTLALIKAEGAEGAPRLYR
;
A
#
# COMPACT_ATOMS: atom_id res chain seq x y z
N MET A 1 3.38 -23.15 3.32
CA MET A 1 4.29 -22.23 2.60
C MET A 1 3.55 -21.73 1.37
N GLY A 2 2.83 -20.61 1.52
CA GLY A 2 2.26 -19.91 0.37
C GLY A 2 3.36 -19.06 -0.23
N ALA A 3 3.75 -19.34 -1.48
CA ALA A 3 4.63 -18.45 -2.21
C ALA A 3 3.75 -17.31 -2.75
N ASN A 4 3.83 -16.14 -2.11
CA ASN A 4 3.42 -14.89 -2.75
C ASN A 4 4.43 -14.65 -3.87
N VAL A 5 4.08 -15.02 -5.11
CA VAL A 5 4.89 -14.71 -6.28
C VAL A 5 4.79 -13.19 -6.47
N PRO A 6 5.88 -12.43 -6.30
CA PRO A 6 5.81 -10.99 -6.49
C PRO A 6 5.70 -10.73 -7.99
N SER A 7 4.48 -10.53 -8.50
CA SER A 7 4.25 -10.03 -9.87
C SER A 7 4.70 -8.57 -10.05
N GLN A 8 5.16 -7.94 -8.98
CA GLN A 8 5.76 -6.62 -8.98
C GLN A 8 7.27 -6.72 -8.79
N SER A 9 8.01 -6.46 -9.87
CA SER A 9 9.45 -6.21 -9.80
C SER A 9 9.73 -5.13 -8.75
N PRO A 10 10.47 -5.42 -7.67
CA PRO A 10 10.66 -4.50 -6.57
C PRO A 10 11.36 -3.23 -7.05
N ILE A 11 10.86 -2.08 -6.58
CA ILE A 11 11.53 -0.80 -6.70
C ILE A 11 12.92 -0.97 -6.07
N LEU A 12 13.97 -0.85 -6.87
CA LEU A 12 15.34 -1.11 -6.45
C LEU A 12 15.77 -0.05 -5.41
N PRO A 13 16.08 -0.42 -4.16
CA PRO A 13 16.57 0.53 -3.18
C PRO A 13 17.94 1.08 -3.59
N SER A 14 18.05 2.41 -3.60
CA SER A 14 19.10 3.23 -4.23
C SER A 14 20.54 3.01 -3.73
N HIS A 15 20.77 2.34 -2.61
CA HIS A 15 22.11 2.31 -1.98
C HIS A 15 22.81 0.96 -1.98
N LYS A 16 22.08 -0.15 -2.13
CA LYS A 16 22.68 -1.51 -2.08
C LYS A 16 22.77 -2.20 -3.44
N CYS A 17 22.10 -1.68 -4.46
CA CYS A 17 22.02 -2.33 -5.76
C CYS A 17 23.17 -2.01 -6.73
N PHE A 18 24.04 -1.02 -6.44
CA PHE A 18 25.08 -0.54 -7.38
C PHE A 18 26.51 -0.81 -6.90
N VAL A 19 26.71 -1.89 -6.15
CA VAL A 19 28.05 -2.33 -5.74
C VAL A 19 28.61 -3.28 -6.80
N LEU A 20 29.79 -2.98 -7.34
CA LEU A 20 30.46 -3.85 -8.31
C LEU A 20 30.64 -5.27 -7.74
N ALA A 21 30.39 -6.28 -8.58
CA ALA A 21 30.49 -7.70 -8.24
C ALA A 21 29.60 -8.15 -7.07
N TYR A 22 28.60 -7.35 -6.68
CA TYR A 22 27.54 -7.79 -5.79
C TYR A 22 26.49 -8.56 -6.59
N SER A 23 26.14 -9.75 -6.11
CA SER A 23 25.09 -10.59 -6.69
C SER A 23 23.99 -10.84 -5.67
N ARG A 24 22.73 -10.67 -6.08
CA ARG A 24 21.56 -11.13 -5.33
C ARG A 24 20.71 -11.98 -6.24
N TRP A 25 20.23 -13.11 -5.75
CA TRP A 25 19.37 -14.00 -6.50
C TRP A 25 18.24 -14.49 -5.61
N ASP A 26 17.13 -14.84 -6.23
CA ASP A 26 15.96 -15.44 -5.59
C ASP A 26 15.38 -16.50 -6.52
N VAL A 27 15.14 -17.70 -5.99
CA VAL A 27 14.63 -18.85 -6.76
C VAL A 27 13.55 -19.52 -5.93
N GLY A 28 12.43 -19.86 -6.57
CA GLY A 28 11.31 -20.51 -5.91
C GLY A 28 10.59 -21.47 -6.83
N VAL A 29 10.03 -22.52 -6.23
CA VAL A 29 9.11 -23.45 -6.87
C VAL A 29 7.94 -23.70 -5.94
N GLY A 30 6.72 -23.78 -6.46
CA GLY A 30 5.53 -23.92 -5.65
C GLY A 30 4.26 -24.02 -6.47
N GLU A 31 3.15 -23.62 -5.86
CA GLU A 31 1.84 -23.53 -6.50
C GLU A 31 1.36 -22.08 -6.43
N LEU A 32 0.76 -21.59 -7.51
CA LEU A 32 0.04 -20.33 -7.48
C LEU A 32 -1.23 -20.52 -6.67
N ARG A 33 -1.33 -19.82 -5.55
CA ARG A 33 -2.49 -19.85 -4.66
C ARG A 33 -3.16 -18.51 -4.67
N ASP A 34 -4.28 -18.45 -5.37
CA ASP A 34 -5.17 -17.30 -5.45
C ASP A 34 -6.60 -17.82 -5.32
N ASP A 35 -7.40 -17.22 -4.44
CA ASP A 35 -8.78 -17.66 -4.16
C ASP A 35 -9.72 -17.43 -5.36
N SER A 36 -9.32 -16.60 -6.33
CA SER A 36 -10.04 -16.42 -7.60
C SER A 36 -9.78 -17.56 -8.61
N LEU A 37 -8.76 -18.38 -8.38
CA LEU A 37 -8.39 -19.51 -9.24
C LEU A 37 -8.91 -20.83 -8.67
N ARG A 38 -9.54 -21.65 -9.53
CA ARG A 38 -9.99 -23.00 -9.15
C ARG A 38 -8.87 -24.02 -9.23
N ASP A 39 -7.97 -23.85 -10.18
CA ASP A 39 -6.75 -24.63 -10.29
C ASP A 39 -5.60 -23.93 -9.56
N LYS A 40 -4.63 -24.73 -9.10
CA LYS A 40 -3.41 -24.25 -8.44
C LYS A 40 -2.22 -24.62 -9.31
N PRO A 41 -1.95 -23.88 -10.39
CA PRO A 41 -0.87 -24.23 -11.31
C PRO A 41 0.46 -24.22 -10.59
N LYS A 42 1.33 -25.18 -10.91
CA LYS A 42 2.69 -25.22 -10.37
C LYS A 42 3.49 -24.10 -11.03
N VAL A 43 4.23 -23.37 -10.21
CA VAL A 43 5.06 -22.25 -10.66
C VAL A 43 6.52 -22.52 -10.32
N GLY A 44 7.41 -22.08 -11.19
CA GLY A 44 8.83 -21.95 -10.93
C GLY A 44 9.29 -20.57 -11.35
N TYR A 45 10.14 -19.94 -10.56
CA TYR A 45 10.74 -18.66 -10.91
C TYR A 45 12.19 -18.58 -10.45
N ALA A 46 12.96 -17.76 -11.14
CA ALA A 46 14.34 -17.44 -10.79
C ALA A 46 14.62 -15.99 -11.19
N THR A 47 15.16 -15.20 -10.27
CA THR A 47 15.57 -13.81 -10.53
C THR A 47 16.99 -13.59 -10.04
N GLY A 48 17.71 -12.72 -10.72
CA GLY A 48 19.10 -12.40 -10.41
C GLY A 48 19.44 -10.96 -10.73
N TYR A 49 20.25 -10.37 -9.87
CA TYR A 49 20.83 -9.03 -9.99
C TYR A 49 22.34 -9.15 -9.88
N TYR A 50 23.06 -8.43 -10.74
CA TYR A 50 24.51 -8.42 -10.72
C TYR A 50 25.05 -7.01 -11.00
N GLY A 51 25.86 -6.50 -10.08
CA GLY A 51 26.58 -5.23 -10.24
C GLY A 51 27.69 -5.35 -11.27
N LEU A 52 27.43 -4.89 -12.50
CA LEU A 52 28.38 -4.91 -13.60
C LEU A 52 29.51 -3.92 -13.38
N THR A 53 29.18 -2.76 -12.82
CA THR A 53 30.11 -1.69 -12.42
C THR A 53 29.60 -1.01 -11.15
N ASN A 54 30.32 0.00 -10.66
CA ASN A 54 29.82 0.87 -9.56
C ASN A 54 28.64 1.78 -9.98
N THR A 55 28.24 1.74 -11.26
CA THR A 55 27.17 2.56 -11.82
C THR A 55 26.04 1.71 -12.39
N PHE A 56 26.37 0.59 -13.05
CA PHE A 56 25.44 -0.26 -13.78
C PHE A 56 25.21 -1.59 -13.07
N THR A 57 23.94 -1.99 -13.02
CA THR A 57 23.49 -3.26 -12.48
C THR A 57 22.58 -3.93 -13.49
N GLY A 58 22.96 -5.12 -13.95
CA GLY A 58 22.11 -5.95 -14.79
C GLY A 58 21.18 -6.79 -13.92
N TYR A 59 19.98 -7.05 -14.42
CA TYR A 59 19.06 -7.99 -13.80
C TYR A 59 18.30 -8.81 -14.83
N ALA A 60 17.97 -10.03 -14.46
CA ALA A 60 17.23 -10.96 -15.28
C ALA A 60 16.26 -11.76 -14.41
N GLY A 61 15.17 -12.20 -15.01
CA GLY A 61 14.16 -13.02 -14.35
C GLY A 61 13.55 -14.01 -15.31
N LEU A 62 13.19 -15.17 -14.82
CA LEU A 62 12.46 -16.20 -15.55
C LEU A 62 11.31 -16.68 -14.68
N GLU A 63 10.16 -16.89 -15.28
CA GLU A 63 9.00 -17.51 -14.65
C GLU A 63 8.37 -18.53 -15.61
N TYR A 64 7.87 -19.62 -15.05
CA TYR A 64 7.23 -20.70 -15.78
C TYR A 64 6.07 -21.26 -14.95
N THR A 65 5.00 -21.67 -15.62
CA THR A 65 3.94 -22.46 -15.01
C THR A 65 3.63 -23.71 -15.82
N ASP A 66 3.10 -24.74 -15.14
CA ASP A 66 2.64 -25.97 -15.78
C ASP A 66 1.36 -25.81 -16.63
N SER A 67 0.81 -24.60 -16.70
CA SER A 67 -0.28 -24.21 -17.61
C SER A 67 0.23 -23.60 -18.92
N ASP A 68 1.38 -24.10 -19.40
CA ASP A 68 2.05 -23.68 -20.64
C ASP A 68 2.24 -22.14 -20.75
N PHE A 69 2.71 -21.54 -19.66
CA PHE A 69 3.12 -20.13 -19.62
C PHE A 69 4.60 -20.01 -19.28
N TYR A 70 5.29 -19.12 -19.97
CA TYR A 70 6.67 -18.74 -19.67
C TYR A 70 6.86 -17.23 -19.87
N ALA A 71 7.64 -16.59 -19.01
CA ALA A 71 8.13 -15.25 -19.26
C ALA A 71 9.60 -15.10 -18.89
N ALA A 72 10.27 -14.24 -19.65
CA ALA A 72 11.67 -13.88 -19.45
C ALA A 72 11.80 -12.36 -19.38
N LEU A 73 12.48 -11.89 -18.35
CA LEU A 73 12.78 -10.50 -18.11
C LEU A 73 14.29 -10.27 -18.26
N LEU A 74 14.64 -9.17 -18.92
CA LEU A 74 16.00 -8.65 -18.96
C LEU A 74 15.96 -7.14 -18.72
N GLY A 75 16.83 -6.65 -17.84
CA GLY A 75 16.89 -5.24 -17.50
C GLY A 75 18.27 -4.75 -17.10
N ILE A 76 18.42 -3.44 -17.15
CA ILE A 76 19.60 -2.71 -16.70
C ILE A 76 19.17 -1.52 -15.87
N ALA A 77 19.82 -1.33 -14.73
CA ALA A 77 19.69 -0.16 -13.89
C ALA A 77 21.02 0.60 -13.87
N MET A 78 20.94 1.92 -13.78
CA MET A 78 22.09 2.79 -13.63
C MET A 78 21.84 3.84 -12.56
N ASN A 79 22.84 4.13 -11.72
CA ASN A 79 22.80 5.22 -10.76
C ASN A 79 23.73 6.34 -11.18
N THR A 80 23.16 7.50 -11.52
CA THR A 80 23.90 8.67 -11.98
C THR A 80 23.79 9.82 -10.97
N GLY A 81 24.61 10.86 -11.12
CA GLY A 81 24.50 12.07 -10.29
C GLY A 81 23.11 12.72 -10.35
N VAL A 82 22.42 12.60 -11.49
CA VAL A 82 21.07 13.18 -11.68
C VAL A 82 19.95 12.25 -11.22
N GLY A 83 20.21 10.96 -10.97
CA GLY A 83 19.23 9.99 -10.47
C GLY A 83 19.49 8.56 -10.91
N ALA A 84 18.70 7.65 -10.36
CA ALA A 84 18.73 6.24 -10.72
C ALA A 84 17.67 5.97 -11.78
N PHE A 85 18.09 5.35 -12.88
CA PHE A 85 17.24 4.94 -14.00
C PHE A 85 17.27 3.43 -14.12
N ALA A 86 16.15 2.81 -14.48
CA ALA A 86 16.13 1.42 -14.89
C ALA A 86 15.23 1.22 -16.11
N LEU A 87 15.68 0.34 -17.00
CA LEU A 87 14.96 -0.08 -18.19
C LEU A 87 14.91 -1.60 -18.22
N ASP A 88 13.73 -2.16 -18.40
CA ASP A 88 13.53 -3.59 -18.58
C ASP A 88 12.53 -3.92 -19.69
N VAL A 89 12.74 -5.09 -20.27
CA VAL A 89 11.83 -5.75 -21.18
C VAL A 89 11.46 -7.11 -20.60
N THR A 90 10.17 -7.43 -20.63
CA THR A 90 9.64 -8.75 -20.29
C THR A 90 8.95 -9.32 -21.50
N HIS A 91 9.42 -10.47 -21.97
CA HIS A 91 8.78 -11.25 -23.01
C HIS A 91 7.95 -12.35 -22.35
N SER A 92 6.69 -12.52 -22.77
CA SER A 92 5.85 -13.64 -22.32
C SER A 92 5.27 -14.43 -23.48
N ASP A 93 5.12 -15.73 -23.22
CA ASP A 93 4.62 -16.73 -24.14
C ASP A 93 3.61 -17.61 -23.40
N ALA A 94 2.37 -17.65 -23.90
CA ALA A 94 1.26 -18.38 -23.28
C ALA A 94 0.52 -19.24 -24.30
N ARG A 95 0.26 -20.50 -23.93
CA ARG A 95 -0.58 -21.42 -24.69
C ARG A 95 -1.79 -21.80 -23.83
N ILE A 96 -2.93 -21.19 -24.15
CA ILE A 96 -4.18 -21.42 -23.43
C ILE A 96 -5.13 -22.19 -24.36
N ASP A 97 -5.68 -23.29 -23.85
CA ASP A 97 -6.55 -24.18 -24.62
C ASP A 97 -7.73 -23.43 -25.27
N GLY A 98 -7.84 -23.58 -26.59
CA GLY A 98 -8.89 -22.95 -27.39
C GLY A 98 -8.69 -21.45 -27.65
N LEU A 99 -7.53 -20.89 -27.36
CA LEU A 99 -7.06 -19.62 -27.91
C LEU A 99 -5.95 -19.84 -28.93
N ARG A 100 -5.69 -18.80 -29.73
CA ARG A 100 -4.42 -18.73 -30.47
C ARG A 100 -3.26 -18.59 -29.49
N HIS A 101 -2.06 -18.90 -29.98
CA HIS A 101 -0.84 -18.61 -29.25
C HIS A 101 -0.72 -17.10 -28.93
N LEU A 102 -0.47 -16.78 -27.67
CA LEU A 102 -0.34 -15.41 -27.18
C LEU A 102 1.11 -15.15 -26.81
N THR A 103 1.76 -14.26 -27.56
CA THR A 103 3.15 -13.89 -27.34
C THR A 103 3.21 -12.37 -27.33
N GLY A 104 3.83 -11.79 -26.31
CA GLY A 104 3.90 -10.34 -26.18
C GLY A 104 5.04 -9.85 -25.31
N GLU A 105 5.22 -8.54 -25.35
CA GLU A 105 6.29 -7.85 -24.67
C GLU A 105 5.75 -6.70 -23.80
N SER A 106 6.44 -6.48 -22.69
CA SER A 106 6.22 -5.35 -21.79
C SER A 106 7.54 -4.61 -21.58
N TYR A 107 7.50 -3.30 -21.76
CA TYR A 107 8.62 -2.39 -21.65
C TYR A 107 8.39 -1.47 -20.47
N ARG A 108 9.37 -1.35 -19.58
CA ARG A 108 9.29 -0.48 -18.41
C ARG A 108 10.51 0.41 -18.32
N ILE A 109 10.25 1.69 -18.08
CA ILE A 109 11.26 2.68 -17.73
C ILE A 109 10.90 3.24 -16.36
N SER A 110 11.87 3.31 -15.46
CA SER A 110 11.70 3.86 -14.13
C SER A 110 12.81 4.85 -13.77
N TYR A 111 12.45 5.85 -12.98
CA TYR A 111 13.32 6.89 -12.48
C TYR A 111 13.06 7.12 -10.99
N SER A 112 14.14 7.31 -10.23
CA SER A 112 14.08 7.74 -8.83
C SER A 112 15.23 8.67 -8.50
N LYS A 113 14.97 9.70 -7.67
CA LYS A 113 15.98 10.67 -7.24
C LYS A 113 15.53 11.38 -5.96
N LEU A 114 16.45 11.51 -5.02
CA LEU A 114 16.37 12.52 -3.97
C LEU A 114 17.13 13.78 -4.44
N MET A 115 16.43 14.89 -4.65
CA MET A 115 17.01 16.20 -4.94
C MET A 115 17.38 16.88 -3.63
N GLU A 116 18.66 16.82 -3.26
CA GLU A 116 19.15 17.36 -1.97
C GLU A 116 18.92 18.87 -1.82
N ALA A 117 19.02 19.64 -2.90
CA ALA A 117 18.86 21.10 -2.87
C ALA A 117 17.46 21.56 -2.40
N THR A 118 16.43 20.77 -2.70
CA THR A 118 15.02 21.06 -2.33
C THR A 118 14.43 20.02 -1.39
N ASN A 119 15.22 19.02 -0.98
CA ASN A 119 14.75 17.79 -0.34
C ASN A 119 13.57 17.11 -1.06
N THR A 120 13.45 17.27 -2.38
CA THR A 120 12.37 16.64 -3.15
C THR A 120 12.71 15.17 -3.40
N SER A 121 11.87 14.27 -2.91
CA SER A 121 11.98 12.84 -3.20
C SER A 121 11.05 12.45 -4.35
N PHE A 122 11.65 12.07 -5.47
CA PHE A 122 11.00 11.32 -6.54
C PHE A 122 11.24 9.84 -6.26
N ASN A 123 10.30 9.19 -5.57
CA ASN A 123 10.47 7.80 -5.15
C ASN A 123 10.29 6.84 -6.34
N VAL A 124 9.28 7.10 -7.17
CA VAL A 124 8.99 6.33 -8.39
C VAL A 124 8.34 7.23 -9.42
N ALA A 125 8.99 7.42 -10.57
CA ALA A 125 8.35 7.80 -11.81
C ALA A 125 8.56 6.67 -12.81
N ALA A 126 7.51 5.91 -13.11
CA ALA A 126 7.60 4.75 -13.97
C ALA A 126 6.58 4.81 -15.09
N TYR A 127 7.02 4.45 -16.29
CA TYR A 127 6.15 4.21 -17.44
C TYR A 127 6.31 2.77 -17.88
N ARG A 128 5.18 2.09 -18.05
CA ARG A 128 5.09 0.74 -18.57
C ARG A 128 4.18 0.74 -19.79
N PHE A 129 4.65 0.13 -20.86
CA PHE A 129 3.86 -0.18 -22.05
C PHE A 129 3.87 -1.69 -22.27
N SER A 130 2.71 -2.28 -22.52
CA SER A 130 2.56 -3.69 -22.84
C SER A 130 1.80 -3.83 -24.15
N THR A 131 2.34 -4.67 -25.03
CA THR A 131 1.67 -5.09 -26.26
C THR A 131 0.35 -5.82 -25.95
N SER A 132 -0.57 -5.91 -26.92
CA SER A 132 -1.90 -6.51 -26.70
C SER A 132 -1.83 -7.94 -26.16
N ASP A 133 -0.86 -8.72 -26.64
CA ASP A 133 -0.79 -10.15 -26.38
C ASP A 133 0.10 -10.50 -25.19
N TYR A 134 0.72 -9.49 -24.58
CA TYR A 134 1.48 -9.66 -23.36
C TYR A 134 0.54 -10.03 -22.21
N LEU A 135 0.85 -11.13 -21.54
CA LEU A 135 0.23 -11.55 -20.29
C LEU A 135 1.29 -11.64 -19.20
N SER A 136 0.98 -11.16 -17.99
CA SER A 136 1.71 -11.57 -16.78
C SER A 136 1.29 -12.99 -16.36
N LEU A 137 2.05 -13.62 -15.46
CA LEU A 137 1.68 -14.92 -14.89
C LEU A 137 0.25 -14.92 -14.30
N ASN A 138 -0.12 -13.87 -13.57
CA ASN A 138 -1.46 -13.71 -13.01
C ASN A 138 -2.53 -13.56 -14.10
N ASP A 139 -2.24 -12.81 -15.17
CA ASP A 139 -3.18 -12.64 -16.29
C ASP A 139 -3.39 -13.97 -17.02
N ALA A 140 -2.32 -14.73 -17.27
CA ALA A 140 -2.38 -16.02 -17.94
C ALA A 140 -3.15 -17.05 -17.11
N ALA A 141 -2.89 -17.12 -15.79
CA ALA A 141 -3.62 -18.01 -14.89
C ALA A 141 -5.11 -17.63 -14.80
N SER A 142 -5.41 -16.33 -14.66
CA SER A 142 -6.78 -15.82 -14.58
C SER A 142 -7.56 -16.08 -15.87
N LEU A 143 -6.96 -15.79 -17.03
CA LEU A 143 -7.56 -16.04 -18.34
C LEU A 143 -7.79 -17.53 -18.59
N THR A 144 -6.82 -18.38 -18.22
CA THR A 144 -6.95 -19.85 -18.31
C THR A 144 -8.10 -20.35 -17.44
N ASN A 145 -8.20 -19.86 -16.21
CA ASN A 145 -9.26 -20.21 -15.27
C ASN A 145 -10.63 -19.76 -15.80
N GLU A 146 -10.75 -18.53 -16.32
CA GLU A 146 -12.01 -18.02 -16.89
C GLU A 146 -12.45 -18.87 -18.10
N ILE A 147 -11.52 -19.27 -18.97
CA ILE A 147 -11.83 -20.09 -20.15
C ILE A 147 -12.21 -21.52 -19.76
N LYS A 148 -11.46 -22.15 -18.86
CA LYS A 148 -11.64 -23.56 -18.47
C LYS A 148 -12.94 -23.75 -17.69
N TYR A 149 -13.27 -22.81 -16.80
CA TYR A 149 -14.42 -22.91 -15.91
C TYR A 149 -15.57 -21.97 -16.29
N ARG A 150 -15.59 -21.46 -17.52
CA ARG A 150 -16.70 -20.66 -18.04
C ARG A 150 -18.00 -21.44 -17.92
N ASP A 151 -19.03 -20.77 -17.44
CA ASP A 151 -20.39 -21.28 -17.44
C ASP A 151 -20.96 -21.27 -18.87
N ARG A 152 -20.79 -22.41 -19.55
CA ARG A 152 -21.29 -22.63 -20.92
C ARG A 152 -22.80 -22.81 -20.97
N GLU A 153 -23.44 -23.14 -19.85
CA GLU A 153 -24.91 -23.27 -19.79
C GLU A 153 -25.56 -21.89 -19.76
N ARG A 154 -24.98 -20.96 -19.01
CA ARG A 154 -25.47 -19.58 -18.92
C ARG A 154 -25.17 -18.73 -20.14
N ASN A 155 -24.04 -18.96 -20.83
CA ASN A 155 -23.64 -18.20 -22.02
C ASN A 155 -23.07 -19.14 -23.11
N PRO A 156 -23.92 -19.95 -23.78
CA PRO A 156 -23.47 -20.92 -24.77
C PRO A 156 -22.86 -20.29 -26.03
N GLU A 157 -23.24 -19.04 -26.34
CA GLU A 157 -22.76 -18.30 -27.51
C GLU A 157 -21.39 -17.63 -27.29
N ARG A 158 -20.98 -17.39 -26.04
CA ARG A 158 -19.68 -16.79 -25.71
C ARG A 158 -18.59 -17.82 -25.96
N ASN A 159 -17.78 -17.60 -26.99
CA ASN A 159 -16.64 -18.47 -27.33
C ASN A 159 -15.37 -18.02 -26.58
N ASN A 160 -14.26 -18.76 -26.72
CA ASN A 160 -13.02 -18.44 -26.02
C ASN A 160 -12.41 -17.11 -26.51
N SER A 161 -12.54 -16.80 -27.80
CA SER A 161 -12.10 -15.53 -28.38
C SER A 161 -12.84 -14.34 -27.76
N ASP A 162 -14.14 -14.48 -27.48
CA ASP A 162 -14.93 -13.42 -26.84
C ASP A 162 -14.48 -13.19 -25.39
N VAL A 163 -14.10 -14.26 -24.67
CA VAL A 163 -13.48 -14.15 -23.34
C VAL A 163 -12.20 -13.32 -23.43
N TYR A 164 -11.30 -13.69 -24.34
CA TYR A 164 -10.05 -12.96 -24.53
C TYR A 164 -10.24 -11.49 -24.96
N GLN A 165 -11.25 -11.21 -25.78
CA GLN A 165 -11.59 -9.84 -26.21
C GLN A 165 -12.22 -8.99 -25.11
N THR A 166 -12.75 -9.61 -24.05
CA THR A 166 -13.34 -8.91 -22.91
C THR A 166 -12.43 -8.90 -21.68
N PHE A 167 -11.40 -9.77 -21.66
CA PHE A 167 -10.41 -9.84 -20.58
C PHE A 167 -9.57 -8.56 -20.52
N GLN A 168 -9.51 -7.89 -19.36
CA GLN A 168 -8.77 -6.64 -19.21
C GLN A 168 -7.27 -6.89 -19.31
N ARG A 169 -6.63 -6.28 -20.30
CA ARG A 169 -5.18 -6.37 -20.52
C ARG A 169 -4.58 -4.99 -20.48
N MET A 170 -3.71 -4.75 -19.49
CA MET A 170 -3.09 -3.45 -19.27
C MET A 170 -2.22 -3.09 -20.48
N LYS A 171 -2.45 -1.92 -21.06
CA LYS A 171 -1.73 -1.36 -22.21
C LYS A 171 -0.66 -0.37 -21.76
N ASN A 172 -1.07 0.66 -21.03
CA ASN A 172 -0.19 1.70 -20.51
C ASN A 172 -0.35 1.77 -19.00
N GLN A 173 0.74 2.04 -18.30
CA GLN A 173 0.70 2.45 -16.90
C GLN A 173 1.73 3.55 -16.65
N ILE A 174 1.30 4.66 -16.07
CA ILE A 174 2.16 5.72 -15.57
C ILE A 174 1.99 5.78 -14.06
N GLN A 175 3.09 5.67 -13.31
CA GLN A 175 3.10 5.81 -11.85
C GLN A 175 4.01 6.98 -11.47
N VAL A 176 3.51 7.86 -10.60
CA VAL A 176 4.24 9.04 -10.10
C VAL A 176 4.09 9.11 -8.59
N ASN A 177 5.22 9.14 -7.88
CA ASN A 177 5.30 9.31 -6.43
C ASN A 177 6.34 10.39 -6.11
N ILE A 178 5.85 11.54 -5.66
CA ILE A 178 6.62 12.73 -5.34
C ILE A 178 6.31 13.16 -3.91
N SER A 179 7.33 13.46 -3.14
CA SER A 179 7.23 14.14 -1.85
C SER A 179 8.21 15.30 -1.83
N GLN A 180 7.70 16.50 -1.55
CA GLN A 180 8.47 17.73 -1.59
C GLN A 180 8.18 18.57 -0.34
N PRO A 181 9.15 18.72 0.58
CA PRO A 181 9.16 19.83 1.52
C PRO A 181 9.27 21.15 0.75
N LEU A 182 8.38 22.09 1.02
CA LEU A 182 8.33 23.41 0.38
C LEU A 182 9.03 24.43 1.29
N ASN A 183 10.34 24.31 1.42
CA ASN A 183 11.18 25.31 2.08
C ASN A 183 11.79 26.21 1.02
N ILE A 184 11.25 27.42 0.84
CA ILE A 184 11.76 28.38 -0.14
C ILE A 184 12.50 29.48 0.62
N ALA A 185 13.83 29.49 0.48
CA ALA A 185 14.74 30.31 1.29
C ALA A 185 14.50 30.06 2.80
N ASP A 186 14.01 31.06 3.53
CA ASP A 186 13.73 30.97 4.97
C ASP A 186 12.23 30.81 5.28
N LEU A 187 11.37 30.65 4.26
CA LEU A 187 9.95 30.40 4.45
C LEU A 187 9.64 28.90 4.35
N ASP A 188 9.16 28.34 5.45
CA ASP A 188 8.50 27.04 5.49
C ASP A 188 7.06 27.21 5.00
N LEU A 189 6.75 26.57 3.86
CA LEU A 189 5.41 26.50 3.29
C LEU A 189 4.78 25.12 3.49
N GLY A 190 5.38 24.26 4.33
CA GLY A 190 4.93 22.91 4.61
C GLY A 190 5.49 21.89 3.62
N SER A 191 4.69 20.86 3.31
CA SER A 191 5.06 19.74 2.45
C SER A 191 3.95 19.42 1.46
N LEU A 192 4.33 19.19 0.21
CA LEU A 192 3.46 18.72 -0.86
C LEU A 192 3.80 17.25 -1.17
N TYR A 193 2.78 16.44 -1.42
CA TYR A 193 2.97 15.12 -2.00
C TYR A 193 2.02 14.89 -3.17
N VAL A 194 2.44 14.04 -4.09
CA VAL A 194 1.67 13.58 -5.24
C VAL A 194 1.88 12.08 -5.37
N ASN A 195 0.79 11.33 -5.32
CA ASN A 195 0.74 9.91 -5.65
C ASN A 195 -0.25 9.76 -6.79
N SER A 196 0.17 9.20 -7.92
CA SER A 196 -0.72 9.03 -9.06
C SER A 196 -0.39 7.79 -9.87
N THR A 197 -1.44 7.14 -10.37
CA THR A 197 -1.37 6.00 -11.26
C THR A 197 -2.43 6.16 -12.36
N TRP A 198 -1.98 6.20 -13.61
CA TRP A 198 -2.85 6.20 -14.79
C TRP A 198 -2.67 4.89 -15.53
N GLN A 199 -3.77 4.25 -15.93
CA GLN A 199 -3.76 2.96 -16.60
C GLN A 199 -4.74 2.95 -17.77
N ASP A 200 -4.27 2.45 -18.89
CA ASP A 200 -5.10 2.14 -20.07
C ASP A 200 -5.15 0.63 -20.26
N TYR A 201 -6.26 0.14 -20.82
CA TYR A 201 -6.45 -1.27 -21.16
C TYR A 201 -6.73 -1.42 -22.66
N TRP A 202 -6.38 -2.56 -23.24
CA TRP A 202 -6.62 -2.82 -24.67
C TRP A 202 -8.09 -3.02 -25.04
N ASN A 203 -8.87 -3.57 -24.10
CA ASN A 203 -10.26 -3.96 -24.32
C ASN A 203 -11.25 -2.93 -23.74
N GLU A 204 -10.77 -1.76 -23.33
CA GLU A 204 -11.61 -0.66 -22.83
C GLU A 204 -11.23 0.66 -23.50
N SER A 205 -12.23 1.51 -23.74
CA SER A 205 -12.03 2.87 -24.26
C SER A 205 -11.73 3.89 -23.16
N SER A 206 -12.01 3.56 -21.90
CA SER A 206 -11.82 4.44 -20.76
C SER A 206 -10.49 4.16 -20.05
N SER A 207 -9.72 5.21 -19.82
CA SER A 207 -8.55 5.18 -18.94
C SER A 207 -8.99 5.26 -17.47
N SER A 208 -8.31 4.49 -16.62
CA SER A 208 -8.43 4.63 -15.16
C SER A 208 -7.29 5.50 -14.62
N ALA A 209 -7.62 6.41 -13.70
CA ALA A 209 -6.68 7.39 -13.15
C ALA A 209 -6.93 7.54 -11.64
N GLN A 210 -6.05 6.99 -10.83
CA GLN A 210 -6.08 7.14 -9.37
C GLN A 210 -5.02 8.14 -8.98
N TYR A 211 -5.38 9.14 -8.18
CA TYR A 211 -4.42 10.11 -7.68
C TYR A 211 -4.75 10.53 -6.25
N SER A 212 -3.73 10.99 -5.54
CA SER A 212 -3.83 11.61 -4.22
C SER A 212 -2.75 12.68 -4.15
N VAL A 213 -3.20 13.93 -4.11
CA VAL A 213 -2.36 15.12 -4.03
C VAL A 213 -2.66 15.78 -2.70
N GLY A 214 -1.66 16.01 -1.88
CA GLY A 214 -1.90 16.66 -0.61
C GLY A 214 -0.83 17.67 -0.23
N HIS A 215 -1.26 18.71 0.47
CA HIS A 215 -0.43 19.75 1.04
C HIS A 215 -0.68 19.82 2.54
N SER A 216 0.38 19.83 3.34
CA SER A 216 0.26 19.96 4.79
C SER A 216 1.29 20.92 5.34
N HIS A 217 0.92 21.71 6.35
CA HIS A 217 1.81 22.68 6.96
C HIS A 217 1.56 22.74 8.47
N SER A 218 2.65 22.71 9.24
CA SER A 218 2.66 22.95 10.68
C SER A 218 2.91 24.43 10.96
N LEU A 219 1.91 25.10 11.52
CA LEU A 219 1.95 26.49 11.96
C LEU A 219 2.18 26.54 13.48
N SER A 220 2.48 27.73 14.02
CA SER A 220 2.71 27.90 15.47
C SER A 220 1.53 27.53 16.36
N TRP A 221 0.30 27.62 15.83
CA TRP A 221 -0.95 27.36 16.55
C TRP A 221 -1.54 25.97 16.27
N GLY A 222 -1.00 25.22 15.32
CA GLY A 222 -1.58 23.95 14.88
C GLY A 222 -1.06 23.51 13.53
N SER A 223 -1.70 22.54 12.90
CA SER A 223 -1.36 22.07 11.56
C SER A 223 -2.61 21.89 10.72
N TYR A 224 -2.45 22.00 9.41
CA TYR A 224 -3.50 21.63 8.47
C TYR A 224 -2.97 20.67 7.42
N SER A 225 -3.87 19.88 6.83
CA SER A 225 -3.61 19.08 5.63
C SER A 225 -4.80 19.17 4.68
N LEU A 226 -4.55 19.55 3.44
CA LEU A 226 -5.51 19.51 2.35
C LEU A 226 -5.12 18.38 1.41
N THR A 227 -6.03 17.44 1.15
CA THR A 227 -5.82 16.33 0.22
C THR A 227 -6.93 16.32 -0.82
N VAL A 228 -6.57 16.13 -2.09
CA VAL A 228 -7.49 15.89 -3.20
C VAL A 228 -7.14 14.52 -3.76
N GLN A 229 -8.13 13.65 -3.90
CA GLN A 229 -7.90 12.29 -4.39
C GLN A 229 -9.00 11.82 -5.35
N ARG A 230 -8.65 10.86 -6.19
CA ARG A 230 -9.57 10.09 -7.02
C ARG A 230 -9.36 8.61 -6.76
N THR A 231 -10.44 7.94 -6.41
CA THR A 231 -10.55 6.49 -6.27
C THR A 231 -11.61 5.95 -7.22
N TYR A 232 -11.77 4.63 -7.24
CA TYR A 232 -12.82 3.95 -7.98
C TYR A 232 -13.59 3.06 -7.02
N ASN A 233 -14.93 3.05 -7.11
CA ASN A 233 -15.75 2.15 -6.32
C ASN A 233 -15.73 0.73 -6.90
N GLU A 234 -16.43 -0.20 -6.23
CA GLU A 234 -16.54 -1.61 -6.65
C GLU A 234 -17.16 -1.80 -8.05
N PHE A 235 -17.90 -0.81 -8.55
CA PHE A 235 -18.52 -0.80 -9.88
C PHE A 235 -17.65 -0.12 -10.94
N GLY A 236 -16.45 0.35 -10.58
CA GLY A 236 -15.55 1.05 -11.50
C GLY A 236 -15.94 2.51 -11.78
N GLU A 237 -16.82 3.10 -10.97
CA GLU A 237 -17.16 4.52 -11.07
C GLU A 237 -16.14 5.39 -10.33
N LYS A 238 -15.83 6.54 -10.93
CA LYS A 238 -14.90 7.52 -10.36
C LYS A 238 -15.49 8.13 -9.10
N ASP A 239 -14.71 8.16 -8.04
CA ASP A 239 -15.02 8.83 -6.79
C ASP A 239 -13.94 9.88 -6.50
N ASP A 240 -14.30 11.15 -6.64
CA ASP A 240 -13.40 12.28 -6.45
C ASP A 240 -13.66 12.89 -5.08
N SER A 241 -12.65 13.03 -4.24
CA SER A 241 -12.83 13.59 -2.90
C SER A 241 -11.79 14.63 -2.53
N VAL A 242 -12.23 15.62 -1.75
CA VAL A 242 -11.39 16.66 -1.16
C VAL A 242 -11.53 16.60 0.34
N TYR A 243 -10.42 16.54 1.05
CA TYR A 243 -10.34 16.50 2.51
C TYR A 243 -9.50 17.65 3.05
N LEU A 244 -10.03 18.40 3.99
CA LEU A 244 -9.30 19.38 4.79
C LEU A 244 -9.31 18.92 6.24
N ASN A 245 -8.15 18.62 6.81
CA ASN A 245 -7.99 18.37 8.24
C ASN A 245 -7.24 19.51 8.90
N LEU A 246 -7.65 19.86 10.11
CA LEU A 246 -7.03 20.85 10.96
C LEU A 246 -6.80 20.24 12.34
N THR A 247 -5.58 20.31 12.86
CA THR A 247 -5.23 19.84 14.21
C THR A 247 -4.69 21.00 15.02
N ILE A 248 -5.35 21.29 16.13
CA ILE A 248 -5.00 22.36 17.07
C ILE A 248 -4.61 21.70 18.40
N PRO A 249 -3.32 21.66 18.74
CA PRO A 249 -2.89 21.21 20.05
C PRO A 249 -3.20 22.30 21.08
N PHE A 250 -3.70 21.92 22.24
CA PHE A 250 -4.20 22.86 23.24
C PHE A 250 -3.10 23.49 24.10
N ASP A 251 -1.94 22.83 24.19
CA ASP A 251 -0.75 23.34 24.86
C ASP A 251 -0.18 24.61 24.19
N THR A 252 -0.31 24.74 22.87
CA THR A 252 0.08 25.96 22.13
C THR A 252 -0.85 27.14 22.39
N LEU A 253 -2.14 26.89 22.68
CA LEU A 253 -3.15 27.93 22.95
C LEU A 253 -3.27 28.31 24.43
N MET A 254 -3.12 27.35 25.34
CA MET A 254 -3.34 27.54 26.79
C MET A 254 -2.04 27.67 27.60
N GLY A 255 -0.88 27.66 26.93
CA GLY A 255 0.45 27.77 27.55
C GLY A 255 0.99 26.43 28.06
N ASN A 256 2.32 26.37 28.25
CA ASN A 256 3.13 25.17 28.52
C ASN A 256 2.78 24.34 29.78
N SER A 257 1.68 24.62 30.49
CA SER A 257 1.23 23.76 31.57
C SER A 257 0.52 22.53 30.98
N LYS A 258 1.28 21.47 30.75
CA LYS A 258 0.70 20.12 30.56
C LYS A 258 -0.13 19.80 31.79
N ARG A 259 -1.46 19.81 31.64
CA ARG A 259 -2.35 19.32 32.71
C ARG A 259 -2.46 17.82 32.55
N ALA A 260 -2.03 17.07 33.57
CA ALA A 260 -2.30 15.65 33.65
C ALA A 260 -3.82 15.42 33.66
N GLY A 261 -4.34 14.72 32.64
CA GLY A 261 -5.77 14.47 32.48
C GLY A 261 -6.51 15.65 31.83
N GLY A 262 -6.94 15.46 30.59
CA GLY A 262 -7.62 16.46 29.78
C GLY A 262 -7.38 16.20 28.29
N PHE A 263 -8.26 16.71 27.42
CA PHE A 263 -7.96 16.70 25.99
C PHE A 263 -6.70 17.54 25.73
N SER A 264 -5.81 17.04 24.87
CA SER A 264 -4.55 17.66 24.47
C SER A 264 -4.61 18.29 23.08
N SER A 265 -5.56 17.87 22.24
CA SER A 265 -5.74 18.45 20.91
C SER A 265 -7.18 18.35 20.42
N LEU A 266 -7.53 19.25 19.51
CA LEU A 266 -8.76 19.22 18.72
C LEU A 266 -8.37 18.97 17.26
N THR A 267 -8.91 17.92 16.65
CA THR A 267 -8.76 17.65 15.23
C THR A 267 -10.12 17.73 14.54
N THR A 268 -10.25 18.64 13.59
CA THR A 268 -11.43 18.79 12.74
C THR A 268 -11.11 18.34 11.32
N GLY A 269 -12.05 17.70 10.65
CA GLY A 269 -11.95 17.23 9.28
C GLY A 269 -13.19 17.60 8.49
N ILE A 270 -13.01 18.01 7.25
CA ILE A 270 -14.09 18.29 6.29
C ILE A 270 -13.78 17.53 5.02
N GLY A 271 -14.71 16.70 4.57
CA GLY A 271 -14.65 15.96 3.31
C GLY A 271 -15.76 16.38 2.36
N SER A 272 -15.52 16.31 1.05
CA SER A 272 -16.59 16.37 0.04
C SER A 272 -16.24 15.45 -1.13
N ASP A 273 -17.25 14.78 -1.68
CA ASP A 273 -17.16 13.91 -2.85
C ASP A 273 -17.34 14.66 -4.20
N LEU A 274 -17.43 15.99 -4.14
CA LEU A 274 -17.69 16.89 -5.28
C LEU A 274 -18.98 16.59 -6.08
N LYS A 275 -19.85 15.70 -5.59
CA LYS A 275 -21.13 15.30 -6.18
C LYS A 275 -22.34 15.63 -5.30
N GLY A 276 -22.10 16.25 -4.14
CA GLY A 276 -23.13 16.68 -3.20
C GLY A 276 -22.99 16.03 -1.82
N GLY A 277 -22.19 14.96 -1.73
CA GLY A 277 -21.77 14.35 -0.50
C GLY A 277 -20.75 15.20 0.25
N SER A 278 -20.90 15.26 1.58
CA SER A 278 -19.96 15.94 2.46
C SER A 278 -19.87 15.23 3.80
N SER A 279 -18.71 15.33 4.43
CA SER A 279 -18.50 14.85 5.79
C SER A 279 -17.84 15.94 6.63
N PHE A 280 -18.20 15.99 7.89
CA PHE A 280 -17.59 16.84 8.90
C PHE A 280 -17.29 15.96 10.10
N ASN A 281 -16.10 16.05 10.66
CA ASN A 281 -15.76 15.39 11.91
C ASN A 281 -15.01 16.34 12.83
N ALA A 282 -15.32 16.31 14.12
CA ALA A 282 -14.61 17.03 15.16
C ALA A 282 -14.25 16.04 16.28
N SER A 283 -12.97 15.94 16.57
CA SER A 283 -12.44 14.99 17.55
C SER A 283 -11.60 15.70 18.61
N ALA A 284 -11.91 15.48 19.87
CA ALA A 284 -11.09 15.89 20.99
C ALA A 284 -10.27 14.68 21.44
N ASN A 285 -8.95 14.80 21.43
CA ASN A 285 -8.02 13.71 21.72
C ASN A 285 -7.22 14.04 22.98
N GLY A 286 -6.93 13.05 23.83
CA GLY A 286 -6.16 13.21 25.06
C GLY A 286 -5.31 11.98 25.36
N ASN A 287 -4.25 12.17 26.15
CA ASN A 287 -3.34 11.10 26.55
C ASN A 287 -2.92 11.30 28.02
N THR A 288 -2.56 10.21 28.70
CA THR A 288 -1.85 10.29 29.99
C THR A 288 -0.41 10.78 29.79
N GLU A 289 0.23 11.30 30.84
CA GLU A 289 1.60 11.84 30.74
C GLU A 289 2.65 10.81 30.28
N ASP A 290 2.41 9.53 30.59
CA ASP A 290 3.25 8.41 30.17
C ASP A 290 2.86 7.83 28.79
N ASN A 291 1.89 8.45 28.10
CA ASN A 291 1.31 8.02 26.83
C ASN A 291 0.84 6.55 26.81
N ARG A 292 0.59 5.95 27.99
CA ARG A 292 0.07 4.57 28.06
C ARG A 292 -1.43 4.51 27.84
N PHE A 293 -2.17 5.57 28.14
CA PHE A 293 -3.60 5.62 27.89
C PHE A 293 -3.93 6.80 26.97
N SER A 294 -4.58 6.50 25.85
CA SER A 294 -5.06 7.45 24.86
C SER A 294 -6.57 7.39 24.80
N TYR A 295 -7.24 8.52 24.66
CA TYR A 295 -8.68 8.54 24.50
C TYR A 295 -9.10 9.65 23.55
N SER A 296 -10.24 9.45 22.88
CA SER A 296 -10.83 10.46 22.03
C SER A 296 -12.35 10.40 22.02
N ILE A 297 -12.97 11.56 21.80
CA ILE A 297 -14.40 11.68 21.53
C ILE A 297 -14.50 12.34 20.17
N THR A 298 -15.23 11.71 19.24
CA THR A 298 -15.41 12.21 17.87
C THR A 298 -16.90 12.33 17.56
N GLU A 299 -17.30 13.53 17.18
CA GLU A 299 -18.58 13.81 16.55
C GLU A 299 -18.36 13.84 15.03
N SER A 300 -19.22 13.19 14.27
CA SER A 300 -19.17 13.19 12.82
C SER A 300 -20.56 13.33 12.20
N THR A 301 -20.68 14.20 11.21
CA THR A 301 -21.87 14.37 10.38
C THR A 301 -21.50 14.01 8.95
N THR A 302 -22.17 13.02 8.38
CA THR A 302 -22.03 12.67 6.95
C THR A 302 -23.34 12.96 6.25
N ARG A 303 -23.27 13.69 5.14
CA ARG A 303 -24.41 14.05 4.32
C ARG A 303 -24.19 13.47 2.93
N TYR A 304 -25.11 12.62 2.50
CA TYR A 304 -25.26 12.18 1.11
C TYR A 304 -26.70 12.54 0.69
N ASP A 305 -27.58 11.56 0.56
CA ASP A 305 -29.02 11.77 0.36
C ASP A 305 -29.71 12.17 1.67
N ASP A 306 -29.33 11.50 2.75
CA ASP A 306 -29.73 11.82 4.13
C ASP A 306 -28.52 12.34 4.93
N THR A 307 -28.82 12.94 6.09
CA THR A 307 -27.80 13.37 7.05
C THR A 307 -27.73 12.37 8.18
N LEU A 308 -26.55 11.78 8.39
CA LEU A 308 -26.24 10.87 9.47
C LEU A 308 -25.32 11.57 10.47
N ASN A 309 -25.77 11.74 11.70
CA ASN A 309 -24.94 12.23 12.80
C ASN A 309 -24.52 11.06 13.68
N GLN A 310 -23.23 10.98 14.01
CA GLN A 310 -22.66 9.94 14.84
C GLN A 310 -21.77 10.54 15.92
N LEU A 311 -21.92 10.04 17.14
CA LEU A 311 -21.02 10.30 18.25
C LEU A 311 -20.26 9.02 18.57
N SER A 312 -18.95 9.11 18.70
CA SER A 312 -18.08 7.98 19.02
C SER A 312 -17.09 8.32 20.11
N GLY A 313 -16.78 7.32 20.93
CA GLY A 313 -15.75 7.36 21.95
C GLY A 313 -14.76 6.24 21.73
N TYR A 314 -13.48 6.55 21.89
CA TYR A 314 -12.37 5.60 21.77
C TYR A 314 -11.45 5.72 22.97
N GLY A 315 -10.96 4.58 23.46
CA GLY A 315 -9.95 4.51 24.51
C GLY A 315 -8.97 3.39 24.20
N SER A 316 -7.68 3.64 24.39
CA SER A 316 -6.60 2.68 24.16
C SER A 316 -5.63 2.67 25.32
N TYR A 317 -5.27 1.48 25.79
CA TYR A 317 -4.28 1.26 26.83
C TYR A 317 -3.12 0.42 26.29
N ASN A 318 -1.96 1.04 26.17
CA ASN A 318 -0.69 0.43 25.80
C ASN A 318 0.03 -0.07 27.06
N GLY A 319 -0.32 -1.29 27.49
CA GLY A 319 0.28 -1.94 28.64
C GLY A 319 1.51 -2.80 28.30
N PRO A 320 2.22 -3.32 29.31
CA PRO A 320 3.34 -4.24 29.12
C PRO A 320 2.96 -5.56 28.40
N HIS A 321 1.68 -5.94 28.47
CA HIS A 321 1.13 -7.14 27.85
C HIS A 321 0.47 -6.87 26.49
N GLY A 322 0.53 -5.64 25.99
CA GLY A 322 0.01 -5.25 24.69
C GLY A 322 -1.09 -4.19 24.73
N PRO A 323 -1.39 -3.60 23.57
CA PRO A 323 -2.45 -2.62 23.39
C PRO A 323 -3.82 -3.27 23.53
N LEU A 324 -4.68 -2.69 24.37
CA LEU A 324 -6.11 -2.95 24.40
C LEU A 324 -6.84 -1.67 24.00
N SER A 325 -7.67 -1.72 22.97
CA SER A 325 -8.51 -0.59 22.58
C SER A 325 -9.99 -0.96 22.64
N LEU A 326 -10.80 0.02 23.04
CA LEU A 326 -12.25 -0.05 23.09
C LEU A 326 -12.81 1.13 22.31
N SER A 327 -13.84 0.90 21.50
CA SER A 327 -14.60 1.96 20.87
C SER A 327 -16.09 1.70 20.97
N VAL A 328 -16.84 2.80 21.07
CA VAL A 328 -18.30 2.79 21.05
C VAL A 328 -18.77 3.89 20.13
N SER A 329 -19.82 3.66 19.36
CA SER A 329 -20.47 4.69 18.57
C SER A 329 -21.98 4.53 18.57
N ALA A 330 -22.66 5.66 18.44
CA ALA A 330 -24.10 5.73 18.28
C ALA A 330 -24.42 6.78 17.22
N SER A 331 -25.36 6.44 16.35
CA SER A 331 -25.84 7.30 15.27
C SER A 331 -27.31 7.64 15.44
N ASP A 332 -27.76 8.74 14.84
CA ASP A 332 -29.13 9.25 14.94
C ASP A 332 -30.17 8.40 14.18
N ASP A 333 -29.74 7.56 13.25
CA ASP A 333 -30.55 6.50 12.62
C ASP A 333 -30.82 5.29 13.54
N GLY A 334 -30.30 5.31 14.77
CA GLY A 334 -30.43 4.24 15.76
C GLY A 334 -29.33 3.17 15.71
N THR A 335 -28.38 3.27 14.78
CA THR A 335 -27.23 2.36 14.70
C THR A 335 -26.32 2.53 15.93
N ARG A 336 -25.90 1.42 16.53
CA ARG A 336 -24.95 1.39 17.65
C ARG A 336 -23.88 0.35 17.41
N GLN A 337 -22.62 0.72 17.58
CA GLN A 337 -21.49 -0.20 17.41
C GLN A 337 -20.62 -0.19 18.66
N TYR A 338 -20.09 -1.37 18.99
CA TYR A 338 -19.17 -1.59 20.09
C TYR A 338 -18.03 -2.44 19.54
N SER A 339 -16.79 -1.98 19.70
CA SER A 339 -15.61 -2.74 19.27
C SER A 339 -14.59 -2.83 20.40
N ALA A 340 -13.96 -3.99 20.50
CA ALA A 340 -12.82 -4.22 21.37
C ALA A 340 -11.71 -4.85 20.52
N SER A 341 -10.50 -4.34 20.60
CA SER A 341 -9.34 -4.87 19.89
C SER A 341 -8.16 -5.04 20.82
N TYR A 342 -7.48 -6.17 20.69
CA TYR A 342 -6.23 -6.48 21.36
C TYR A 342 -5.26 -7.00 20.30
N SER A 343 -4.06 -6.42 20.24
CA SER A 343 -3.04 -6.80 19.25
C SER A 343 -1.70 -7.02 19.95
N GLY A 344 -1.50 -8.23 20.45
CA GLY A 344 -0.28 -8.64 21.15
C GLY A 344 0.18 -10.02 20.71
N GLY A 345 1.39 -10.37 21.12
CA GLY A 345 2.00 -11.67 20.88
C GLY A 345 1.93 -12.56 22.10
N MET A 346 1.93 -13.88 21.90
CA MET A 346 1.98 -14.86 22.98
C MET A 346 3.00 -15.94 22.65
N VAL A 347 3.92 -16.22 23.57
CA VAL A 347 4.90 -17.30 23.46
C VAL A 347 4.62 -18.34 24.52
N LEU A 348 4.32 -19.56 24.08
CA LEU A 348 4.28 -20.75 24.93
C LEU A 348 5.70 -21.34 25.00
N HIS A 349 6.24 -21.51 26.20
CA HIS A 349 7.57 -22.10 26.42
C HIS A 349 7.56 -22.99 27.68
N SER A 350 8.65 -23.69 27.95
CA SER A 350 8.78 -24.61 29.09
C SER A 350 8.56 -23.96 30.47
N GLY A 351 8.66 -22.63 30.54
CA GLY A 351 8.42 -21.84 31.74
C GLY A 351 7.00 -21.27 31.85
N GLY A 352 6.09 -21.62 30.93
CA GLY A 352 4.71 -21.14 30.90
C GLY A 352 4.37 -20.32 29.67
N VAL A 353 3.53 -19.30 29.86
CA VAL A 353 3.06 -18.39 28.81
C VAL A 353 3.62 -17.01 29.09
N THR A 354 4.28 -16.41 28.09
CA THR A 354 4.75 -15.02 28.15
C THR A 354 4.04 -14.20 27.08
N LEU A 355 3.40 -13.09 27.48
CA LEU A 355 2.79 -12.13 26.55
C LEU A 355 3.80 -11.09 26.09
N ALA A 356 3.69 -10.67 24.83
CA ALA A 356 4.50 -9.64 24.20
C ALA A 356 3.60 -8.49 23.74
N PRO A 357 4.03 -7.22 23.91
CA PRO A 357 3.19 -6.08 23.59
C PRO A 357 3.00 -5.82 22.09
N GLY A 358 3.73 -6.51 21.21
CA GLY A 358 3.57 -6.43 19.76
C GLY A 358 3.16 -7.77 19.17
N SER A 359 2.57 -7.75 17.97
CA SER A 359 2.30 -8.93 17.17
C SER A 359 3.59 -9.69 16.85
N ILE A 360 3.56 -11.01 16.95
CA ILE A 360 4.68 -11.89 16.54
C ILE A 360 4.41 -12.35 15.11
N SER A 361 5.30 -11.97 14.20
CA SER A 361 5.28 -12.41 12.80
C SER A 361 6.27 -13.54 12.54
N GLU A 362 6.12 -14.24 11.42
CA GLU A 362 7.03 -15.32 11.02
C GLU A 362 8.48 -14.86 10.81
N SER A 363 8.69 -13.56 10.54
CA SER A 363 10.01 -12.97 10.34
C SER A 363 10.67 -12.44 11.63
N ASP A 364 9.95 -12.39 12.74
CA ASP A 364 10.48 -11.80 13.97
C ASP A 364 11.47 -12.75 14.66
N THR A 365 12.61 -12.19 15.06
CA THR A 365 13.54 -12.89 15.95
C THR A 365 13.18 -12.59 17.40
N LEU A 366 12.70 -13.60 18.11
CA LEU A 366 12.24 -13.45 19.49
C LEU A 366 13.37 -13.70 20.49
N ALA A 367 13.57 -12.75 21.42
CA ALA A 367 14.40 -12.95 22.60
C ALA A 367 13.51 -13.14 23.83
N LEU A 368 13.53 -14.34 24.41
CA LEU A 368 12.81 -14.65 25.65
C LEU A 368 13.72 -14.43 26.86
N ILE A 369 13.38 -13.48 27.71
CA ILE A 369 14.13 -13.18 28.94
C ILE A 369 13.45 -13.90 30.12
N LYS A 370 14.16 -14.80 30.79
CA LYS A 370 13.73 -15.42 32.06
C LYS A 370 14.48 -14.78 33.22
N ALA A 371 13.80 -13.96 34.01
CA ALA A 371 14.35 -13.31 35.20
C ALA A 371 13.41 -13.52 36.39
N GLU A 372 13.67 -14.56 37.18
CA GLU A 372 12.87 -14.88 38.37
C GLU A 372 13.07 -13.80 39.45
N GLY A 373 11.98 -13.22 39.98
CA GLY A 373 12.02 -12.20 41.04
C GLY A 373 12.24 -10.75 40.58
N ALA A 374 12.33 -10.48 39.27
CA ALA A 374 12.57 -9.15 38.71
C ALA A 374 11.28 -8.46 38.20
N GLU A 375 10.22 -8.45 39.01
CA GLU A 375 8.94 -7.84 38.64
C GLU A 375 9.06 -6.30 38.56
N GLY A 376 8.64 -5.70 37.45
CA GLY A 376 8.66 -4.25 37.24
C GLY A 376 10.00 -3.63 36.80
N ALA A 377 11.05 -4.44 36.55
CA ALA A 377 12.31 -3.92 36.01
C ALA A 377 12.11 -3.34 34.59
N PRO A 378 12.49 -2.07 34.33
CA PRO A 378 12.36 -1.49 33.00
C PRO A 378 13.27 -2.25 32.02
N ARG A 379 12.72 -2.61 30.85
CA ARG A 379 13.50 -3.19 29.75
C ARG A 379 14.40 -2.10 29.16
N LEU A 380 15.67 -2.09 29.53
CA LEU A 380 16.70 -1.31 28.85
C LEU A 380 16.96 -1.96 27.48
N TYR A 381 16.26 -1.50 26.44
CA TYR A 381 16.72 -1.71 25.07
C TYR A 381 17.88 -0.73 24.83
N ARG A 382 19.01 -1.25 24.34
CA ARG A 382 20.15 -0.46 23.88
C ARG A 382 20.41 -0.77 22.42
#